data_AF-A0A2D4GK71-F1
#
_entry.id   AF-A0A2D4GK71-F1
#
_cell.length_a   1.000
_cell.length_b   1.000
_cell.length_c   1.000
_cell.angle_alpha   90.00
_cell.angle_beta   90.00
_cell.angle_gamma   90.00
#
_symmetry.space_group_name_H-M   'P 1'
#
loop_
_entity.id
_entity.type
_entity.pdbx_description
1 polymer ?
#
loop_
_entity_poly.entity_id
_entity_poly.type
_entity_poly.pdbx_seq_one_letter_code
_entity_poly.pdbx_strand_id
1 'polypeptide(L)'
;IKIVGPEENLSQANARNMGMDICRQNKECDYYFSIDADVILTNLNILKLLIEQNRKIIAPLVTRHGKLWSNFWGALSADGYYARSEDYIDIIQGSRIYSTRTLFSWKGASVL
;
A
#
# COMPACT_ATOMS: atom_id res chain seq x y z
N ILE A 1 -23.02 1.15 -1.91
CA ILE A 1 -21.96 0.55 -1.05
C ILE A 1 -22.16 -0.96 -1.10
N LYS A 2 -21.11 -1.72 -1.44
CA LYS A 2 -21.13 -3.19 -1.44
C LYS A 2 -20.37 -3.68 -0.21
N ILE A 3 -20.98 -4.57 0.57
CA ILE A 3 -20.38 -5.20 1.75
C ILE A 3 -20.22 -6.68 1.45
N VAL A 4 -19.07 -7.25 1.81
CA VAL A 4 -18.75 -8.67 1.67
C VAL A 4 -18.35 -9.12 3.06
N GLY A 5 -19.22 -9.88 3.73
CA GLY A 5 -19.01 -10.33 5.08
C GLY A 5 -18.29 -11.68 5.16
N PRO A 6 -18.02 -12.16 6.39
CA PRO A 6 -17.35 -13.45 6.61
C PRO A 6 -18.14 -14.66 6.10
N GLU A 7 -19.46 -14.54 5.93
CA GLU A 7 -20.35 -15.58 5.40
C GLU A 7 -20.00 -16.03 3.98
N GLU A 8 -19.36 -15.15 3.19
CA GLU A 8 -18.89 -15.45 1.83
C GLU A 8 -17.64 -16.34 1.82
N ASN A 9 -17.03 -16.57 3.00
CA ASN A 9 -15.87 -17.45 3.21
C ASN A 9 -14.71 -17.22 2.22
N LEU A 10 -14.42 -15.95 1.91
CA LEU A 10 -13.36 -15.57 0.99
C LEU A 10 -12.01 -15.49 1.69
N SER A 11 -10.97 -16.00 1.02
CA SER A 11 -9.60 -15.72 1.42
C SER A 11 -9.29 -14.23 1.22
N GLN A 12 -8.29 -13.72 1.94
CA GLN A 12 -7.82 -12.33 1.80
C GLN A 12 -7.42 -11.99 0.36
N ALA A 13 -6.78 -12.94 -0.34
CA ALA A 13 -6.39 -12.79 -1.73
C ALA A 13 -7.61 -12.71 -2.65
N ASN A 14 -8.60 -13.59 -2.47
CA ASN A 14 -9.81 -13.60 -3.29
C ASN A 14 -10.66 -12.34 -3.07
N ALA A 15 -10.78 -11.87 -1.83
CA ALA A 15 -11.49 -10.63 -1.53
C ALA A 15 -10.82 -9.40 -2.19
N ARG A 16 -9.49 -9.33 -2.18
CA ARG A 16 -8.73 -8.28 -2.88
C ARG A 16 -8.88 -8.35 -4.40
N ASN A 17 -8.76 -9.54 -4.97
CA ASN A 17 -8.96 -9.75 -6.41
C ASN A 17 -10.37 -9.33 -6.83
N MET A 18 -11.39 -9.72 -6.07
CA MET A 18 -12.77 -9.29 -6.29
C MET A 18 -12.90 -7.76 -6.27
N GLY A 19 -12.32 -7.09 -5.26
CA GLY A 19 -12.36 -5.63 -5.17
C GLY A 19 -11.68 -4.93 -6.35
N MET A 20 -10.53 -5.43 -6.77
CA MET A 20 -9.79 -4.90 -7.93
C MET A 20 -10.54 -5.15 -9.24
N ASP A 21 -11.14 -6.32 -9.40
CA ASP A 21 -11.90 -6.70 -10.59
C ASP A 21 -13.14 -5.86 -10.80
N ILE A 22 -13.83 -5.50 -9.72
CA ILE A 22 -14.99 -4.59 -9.78
C ILE A 22 -14.60 -3.24 -10.43
N CYS A 23 -13.45 -2.68 -10.06
CA CYS A 23 -12.96 -1.46 -10.70
C CYS A 23 -12.50 -1.73 -12.15
N ARG A 24 -11.72 -2.79 -12.37
CA ARG A 24 -11.17 -3.14 -13.70
C ARG A 24 -12.25 -3.37 -14.76
N GLN A 25 -13.40 -3.92 -14.38
CA GLN A 25 -14.52 -4.19 -15.30
C GLN A 25 -15.42 -2.96 -15.52
N ASN A 26 -15.31 -1.94 -14.68
CA ASN A 26 -16.09 -0.72 -14.78
C ASN A 26 -15.30 0.38 -15.51
N LYS A 27 -15.76 0.79 -16.69
CA LYS A 27 -15.12 1.86 -17.48
C LYS A 27 -15.18 3.24 -16.82
N GLU A 28 -16.06 3.44 -15.84
CA GLU A 28 -16.16 4.67 -15.06
C GLU A 28 -15.21 4.70 -13.85
N CYS A 29 -14.49 3.59 -13.58
CA CYS A 29 -13.54 3.53 -12.49
C CYS A 29 -12.14 3.96 -12.96
N ASP A 30 -11.78 5.22 -12.73
CA ASP A 30 -10.47 5.75 -13.12
C ASP A 30 -9.33 5.32 -12.18
N TYR A 31 -9.62 5.17 -10.88
CA TYR A 31 -8.63 4.87 -9.84
C TYR A 31 -9.15 3.81 -8.87
N TYR A 32 -8.28 2.87 -8.49
CA TYR A 32 -8.55 1.89 -7.44
C TYR A 32 -7.73 2.23 -6.18
N PHE A 33 -8.40 2.56 -5.08
CA PHE A 33 -7.75 2.82 -3.81
C PHE A 33 -7.99 1.66 -2.83
N SER A 34 -6.92 0.93 -2.49
CA SER A 34 -6.95 -0.18 -1.55
C SER A 34 -6.42 0.27 -0.19
N ILE A 35 -7.19 0.05 0.87
CA ILE A 35 -6.82 0.36 2.26
C ILE A 35 -7.11 -0.84 3.16
N ASP A 36 -6.18 -1.10 4.08
CA ASP A 36 -6.35 -2.12 5.12
C ASP A 36 -6.83 -1.48 6.43
N ALA A 37 -7.50 -2.28 7.26
CA ALA A 37 -8.14 -1.80 8.49
C ALA A 37 -7.15 -1.30 9.56
N ASP A 38 -5.88 -1.68 9.47
CA ASP A 38 -4.79 -1.28 10.36
C ASP A 38 -4.07 0.00 9.91
N VAL A 39 -4.46 0.58 8.77
CA VAL A 39 -3.89 1.83 8.27
C VAL A 39 -4.69 3.02 8.80
N ILE A 40 -4.00 3.89 9.53
CA ILE A 40 -4.57 5.16 10.03
C ILE A 40 -4.08 6.29 9.12
N LEU A 41 -4.98 6.84 8.30
CA LEU A 41 -4.71 8.02 7.48
C LEU A 41 -4.98 9.29 8.29
N THR A 42 -3.92 9.99 8.69
CA THR A 42 -4.02 11.27 9.42
C THR A 42 -4.19 12.47 8.49
N ASN A 43 -3.72 12.38 7.25
CA ASN A 43 -3.86 13.43 6.25
C ASN A 43 -5.10 13.21 5.39
N LEU A 44 -6.13 14.05 5.57
CA LEU A 44 -7.40 13.97 4.85
C LEU A 44 -7.26 14.24 3.34
N ASN A 45 -6.18 14.88 2.90
CA ASN A 45 -5.93 15.18 1.49
C ASN A 45 -5.17 14.07 0.76
N ILE A 46 -4.86 12.95 1.42
CA ILE A 46 -3.94 11.94 0.88
C ILE A 46 -4.42 11.38 -0.47
N LEU A 47 -5.71 11.11 -0.63
CA LEU A 47 -6.24 10.58 -1.89
C LEU A 47 -6.00 11.55 -3.06
N LYS A 48 -6.26 12.85 -2.85
CA LYS A 48 -6.02 13.90 -3.84
C LYS A 48 -4.53 14.01 -4.16
N LEU A 49 -3.68 14.05 -3.13
CA LEU A 49 -2.22 14.13 -3.29
C LEU A 49 -1.66 12.95 -4.10
N LEU A 50 -2.17 11.73 -3.87
CA LEU A 50 -1.75 10.53 -4.61
C LEU A 50 -2.18 10.59 -6.09
N ILE A 51 -3.40 11.06 -6.38
CA ILE A 51 -3.90 11.24 -7.76
C ILE A 51 -3.07 12.29 -8.50
N GLU A 52 -2.74 13.41 -7.85
CA GLU A 52 -1.94 14.49 -8.44
C GLU A 52 -0.51 14.06 -8.83
N GLN A 53 0.02 12.97 -8.25
CA GLN A 53 1.32 12.43 -8.67
C GLN A 53 1.31 11.81 -10.07
N ASN A 54 0.12 11.52 -10.63
CA ASN A 54 -0.05 10.92 -11.96
C ASN A 54 0.87 9.70 -12.18
N ARG A 55 0.72 8.70 -11.32
CA ARG A 55 1.44 7.42 -11.38
C ARG A 55 0.46 6.27 -11.51
N LYS A 56 0.86 5.24 -12.25
CA LYS A 56 0.05 4.02 -12.44
C LYS A 56 -0.20 3.28 -11.12
N ILE A 57 0.81 3.22 -10.26
CA ILE A 57 0.75 2.59 -8.94
C ILE A 57 1.55 3.48 -7.98
N ILE A 58 0.92 3.88 -6.89
CA ILE A 58 1.53 4.67 -5.83
C ILE A 58 0.92 4.28 -4.49
N ALA A 59 1.72 4.34 -3.43
CA ALA A 59 1.28 4.15 -2.07
C ALA A 59 1.83 5.29 -1.20
N PRO A 60 1.07 5.77 -0.20
CA PRO A 60 1.61 6.67 0.80
C PRO A 60 2.56 5.89 1.72
N LEU A 61 3.61 6.55 2.21
CA LEU A 61 4.45 5.96 3.25
C LEU A 61 3.66 5.92 4.56
N VAL A 62 3.47 4.72 5.11
CA VAL A 62 2.85 4.49 6.42
C VAL A 62 3.86 3.78 7.30
N THR A 63 4.13 4.34 8.48
CA THR A 63 5.10 3.83 9.45
C THR A 63 4.41 3.52 10.77
N ARG A 64 4.85 2.47 11.45
CA ARG A 64 4.38 2.17 12.81
C ARG A 64 5.04 3.12 13.80
N HIS A 65 4.25 3.82 14.60
CA HIS A 65 4.75 4.80 15.57
C HIS A 65 5.81 4.17 16.50
N GLY A 66 6.94 4.87 16.67
CA GLY A 66 8.05 4.42 17.52
C GLY A 66 8.82 3.19 17.01
N LYS A 67 8.55 2.71 15.79
CA LYS A 67 9.27 1.59 15.16
C LYS A 67 9.72 1.95 13.74
N LEU A 68 10.65 1.17 13.21
CA LEU A 68 11.12 1.31 11.82
C LEU A 68 10.26 0.56 10.80
N TRP A 69 9.20 -0.13 11.23
CA TRP A 69 8.34 -0.89 10.33
C TRP A 69 7.47 0.02 9.48
N SER A 70 7.42 -0.27 8.18
CA SER A 70 6.61 0.46 7.20
C SER A 70 5.88 -0.47 6.24
N ASN A 71 4.98 0.10 5.45
CA ASN A 71 4.22 -0.59 4.41
C ASN A 71 5.00 -0.83 3.10
N PHE A 72 6.34 -0.71 3.09
CA PHE A 72 7.15 -0.94 1.89
C PHE A 72 8.48 -1.63 2.21
N TRP A 73 9.02 -2.34 1.21
CA TRP A 73 10.39 -2.87 1.23
C TRP A 73 11.24 -2.11 0.21
N GLY A 74 12.42 -1.65 0.63
CA GLY A 74 13.35 -0.95 -0.24
C GLY A 74 14.24 -1.86 -1.09
N ALA A 75 14.39 -3.13 -0.68
CA ALA A 75 15.17 -4.14 -1.39
C ALA A 75 14.56 -5.54 -1.20
N LEU A 76 15.00 -6.48 -2.03
CA LEU A 76 14.68 -7.91 -1.94
C LEU A 76 15.97 -8.70 -1.85
N SER A 77 15.95 -9.81 -1.12
CA SER A 77 17.00 -10.82 -1.16
C SER A 77 16.92 -11.62 -2.47
N ALA A 78 17.94 -12.43 -2.76
CA ALA A 78 18.01 -13.21 -3.99
C ALA A 78 16.85 -14.22 -4.16
N ASP A 79 16.27 -14.66 -3.06
CA ASP A 79 15.10 -15.55 -2.98
C ASP A 79 13.75 -14.80 -2.94
N GLY A 80 13.76 -13.46 -3.08
CA GLY A 80 12.54 -12.65 -3.19
C GLY A 80 11.89 -12.28 -1.85
N TYR A 81 12.58 -12.50 -0.73
CA TYR A 81 12.13 -12.08 0.59
C TYR A 81 12.59 -10.66 0.93
N TYR A 82 12.13 -10.17 2.09
CA TYR A 82 12.53 -8.87 2.62
C TYR A 82 14.06 -8.75 2.72
N ALA A 83 14.59 -7.68 2.14
CA ALA A 83 15.91 -7.17 2.47
C ALA A 83 15.82 -5.68 2.80
N ARG A 84 16.63 -5.24 3.76
CA ARG A 84 16.74 -3.82 4.09
C ARG A 84 17.63 -3.13 3.05
N SER A 85 17.12 -2.09 2.39
CA SER A 85 17.95 -1.23 1.54
C SER A 85 18.83 -0.30 2.37
N GLU A 86 19.94 0.13 1.80
CA GLU A 86 20.90 1.04 2.45
C GLU A 86 20.24 2.37 2.86
N ASP A 87 19.29 2.85 2.06
CA ASP A 87 18.56 4.10 2.25
C ASP A 87 17.25 3.95 3.05
N TYR A 88 16.93 2.76 3.57
CA TYR A 88 15.65 2.50 4.23
C TYR A 88 15.42 3.43 5.42
N ILE A 89 16.42 3.58 6.30
CA ILE A 89 16.32 4.42 7.49
C ILE A 89 16.11 5.88 7.12
N ASP A 90 16.80 6.36 6.07
CA ASP A 90 16.69 7.72 5.60
C ASP A 90 15.28 8.04 5.07
N ILE A 91 14.66 7.08 4.39
CA ILE A 91 13.27 7.20 3.93
C ILE A 91 12.31 7.26 5.12
N ILE A 92 12.47 6.36 6.11
CA ILE A 92 11.58 6.29 7.28
C ILE A 92 11.66 7.55 8.14
N GLN A 93 12.86 8.11 8.30
CA GLN A 93 13.09 9.33 9.09
C GLN A 93 12.80 10.62 8.31
N GLY A 94 12.53 10.52 7.00
CA GLY A 94 12.27 11.67 6.14
C GLY A 94 13.52 12.50 5.81
N SER A 95 14.73 12.01 6.11
CA SER A 95 15.98 12.64 5.67
C SER A 95 16.20 12.48 4.17
N ARG A 96 15.52 11.51 3.54
CA ARG A 96 15.48 11.32 2.09
C ARG A 96 14.06 11.11 1.58
N ILE A 97 13.57 12.09 0.82
CA ILE A 97 12.25 12.04 0.17
C ILE A 97 12.47 11.74 -1.30
N TYR A 98 12.07 10.55 -1.74
CA TYR A 98 12.07 10.23 -3.17
C TYR A 98 10.80 10.76 -3.81
N SER A 99 10.96 11.53 -4.90
CA SER A 99 9.84 12.10 -5.64
C SER A 99 8.83 11.02 -6.08
N THR A 100 9.27 9.87 -6.58
CA THR A 100 8.38 8.74 -6.90
C THR A 100 9.24 7.53 -7.27
N ARG A 101 9.29 6.49 -6.44
CA ARG A 101 9.39 5.12 -6.96
C ARG A 101 8.10 4.42 -6.58
N THR A 102 7.65 3.52 -7.45
CA THR A 102 6.62 2.53 -7.15
C THR A 102 7.04 1.83 -5.86
N LEU A 103 6.54 2.30 -4.73
CA LEU A 103 6.66 1.59 -3.47
C LEU A 103 5.82 0.34 -3.69
N PHE A 104 6.48 -0.80 -3.83
CA PHE A 104 5.79 -2.08 -3.76
C PHE A 104 5.24 -2.19 -2.34
N SER A 105 3.96 -1.81 -2.20
CA SER A 105 3.20 -2.02 -0.98
C SER A 105 2.90 -3.52 -0.90
N TRP A 106 3.75 -4.24 -0.18
CA TRP A 106 3.53 -5.66 0.08
C TRP A 106 2.62 -5.83 1.30
N LYS A 107 1.44 -6.42 1.08
CA LYS A 107 0.72 -7.09 2.18
C LYS A 107 1.49 -8.38 2.47
N GLY A 108 2.32 -8.34 3.51
CA GLY A 108 3.24 -9.41 3.87
C GLY A 108 4.13 -9.04 5.05
N ALA A 109 4.39 -7.74 5.22
CA ALA A 109 4.62 -7.20 6.56
C ALA A 109 3.28 -7.16 7.28
N SER A 110 2.72 -8.34 7.60
CA SER A 110 1.91 -8.45 8.80
C SER A 110 2.72 -7.74 9.87
N VAL A 111 2.13 -6.67 10.40
CA VAL A 111 2.56 -6.07 11.64
C VAL A 111 2.47 -7.18 12.69
N LEU A 112 3.51 -8.00 12.79
CA LEU A 112 3.75 -8.79 13.99
C LEU A 112 3.96 -7.82 15.17
#